data_AF-A0A957CHN2-F1
#
_entry.id   AF-A0A957CHN2-F1
#
_cell.length_a   1.000
_cell.length_b   1.000
_cell.length_c   1.000
_cell.angle_alpha   90.00
_cell.angle_beta   90.00
_cell.angle_gamma   90.00
#
_symmetry.space_group_name_H-M   'P 1'
#
loop_
_entity.id
_entity.type
_entity.pdbx_description
1 polymer ?
#
loop_
_entity_poly.entity_id
_entity_poly.type
_entity_poly.pdbx_seq_one_letter_code
_entity_poly.pdbx_strand_id
1 'polypeptide(L)'
;MKTLFNHKHQQIISIGLFMLLLGITLSTAQASENNLPGGTAISLILNQPDHGLYQTANESNEPLSIPVSGTAAIGSGATNADTTLIYVLDASGSTEESSGLSLNCPDMNPGDADPGDPVPDENEIIDCEIAAAIALNEQAAGLGTIDEVAVIIFAGDAVTADATAEAVDTPLIHPAADNNGNDIADVDELLHAIEVAFLFGQNSGFSQFNPKPTPDIIKTDYADALREAGNVAAQSSNENIIIMFVSDGVNNAGSHVNQVLPLNIPDKSVTIHTFAIPDSVGFGGTCESDRDGLGSLQDIVTLQNNAVNNHESRCHAVADPSDLPDIVPGIIFPTLNDLMIQVDDQPAQSIDTTNLSHQLPQNGPVDVDFETAVSDLLPGEHDICVTAVGADAGGDGSITECITVTILSPAQMMDFGDAPDLYATTFAENGARHLDYSMEWLGATVDGEADALNNDLYDDGVRIIDSNYPNRRMFVTISTSGLGAKRYGVEPERRLYLQVWIDYNQDGDWDDEGELAVLCDVAPGTRGTCNGKATNWRNPNQPTMRFPIVYRLRSTNEGPTWVRARLTYGEQVGPIGTAQFGEVEDYEDIIFLR
;
A
#
# COMPACT_ATOMS: atom_id res chain seq x y z
N MET A 1 55.71 -41.47 47.60
CA MET A 1 55.67 -40.06 48.07
C MET A 1 55.53 -39.18 46.85
N LYS A 2 54.50 -38.31 46.86
CA LYS A 2 54.11 -37.34 45.82
C LYS A 2 53.57 -37.94 44.52
N THR A 3 52.39 -37.62 43.98
CA THR A 3 51.09 -37.14 44.48
C THR A 3 50.16 -37.35 43.28
N LEU A 4 49.22 -38.30 43.37
CA LEU A 4 48.14 -38.49 42.39
C LEU A 4 47.08 -37.42 42.63
N PHE A 5 46.54 -36.78 41.60
CA PHE A 5 45.10 -36.50 41.52
C PHE A 5 44.69 -36.31 40.06
N ASN A 6 43.99 -37.30 39.55
CA ASN A 6 43.37 -37.36 38.23
C ASN A 6 41.87 -37.09 38.46
N HIS A 7 41.34 -35.97 37.97
CA HIS A 7 39.91 -35.67 38.05
C HIS A 7 39.27 -35.84 36.68
N LYS A 8 38.33 -36.80 36.64
CA LYS A 8 37.48 -37.16 35.53
C LYS A 8 36.57 -35.99 35.15
N HIS A 9 36.35 -35.85 33.84
CA HIS A 9 35.34 -35.01 33.21
C HIS A 9 33.95 -35.15 33.85
N GLN A 10 33.38 -34.02 34.27
CA GLN A 10 31.93 -33.84 34.39
C GLN A 10 31.43 -33.37 33.02
N GLN A 11 30.63 -34.21 32.34
CA GLN A 11 29.76 -33.75 31.27
C GLN A 11 28.50 -33.16 31.91
N ILE A 12 28.34 -31.85 31.79
CA ILE A 12 27.08 -31.14 32.02
C ILE A 12 26.29 -31.28 30.73
N ILE A 13 25.25 -32.13 30.75
CA ILE A 13 24.24 -32.18 29.70
C ILE A 13 23.34 -30.98 29.93
N SER A 14 23.59 -29.89 29.21
CA SER A 14 22.68 -28.75 29.13
C SER A 14 21.54 -29.15 28.19
N ILE A 15 20.40 -29.54 28.76
CA ILE A 15 19.15 -29.74 28.02
C ILE A 15 18.65 -28.33 27.68
N GLY A 16 18.88 -27.91 26.43
CA GLY A 16 18.28 -26.69 25.90
C GLY A 16 16.77 -26.86 25.86
N LEU A 17 16.09 -26.04 26.65
CA LEU A 17 14.65 -25.86 26.63
C LEU A 17 14.29 -25.24 25.26
N PHE A 18 13.82 -26.06 24.32
CA PHE A 18 13.22 -25.58 23.09
C PHE A 18 11.82 -25.09 23.46
N MET A 19 11.71 -23.80 23.83
CA MET A 19 10.42 -23.10 23.84
C MET A 19 9.93 -23.06 22.39
N LEU A 20 8.97 -23.93 22.07
CA LEU A 20 8.16 -23.79 20.88
C LEU A 20 7.25 -22.59 21.15
N LEU A 21 7.68 -21.40 20.73
CA LEU A 21 6.79 -20.24 20.63
C LEU A 21 5.70 -20.63 19.62
N LEU A 22 4.51 -20.95 20.12
CA LEU A 22 3.31 -20.97 19.28
C LEU A 22 3.05 -19.49 18.94
N GLY A 23 3.56 -19.06 17.78
CA GLY A 23 3.22 -17.76 17.24
C GLY A 23 1.74 -17.78 16.90
N ILE A 24 0.93 -17.07 17.68
CA ILE A 24 -0.36 -16.59 17.22
C ILE A 24 -0.01 -15.66 16.06
N THR A 25 -0.20 -16.12 14.83
CA THR A 25 -0.22 -15.23 13.68
C THR A 25 -1.52 -14.45 13.77
N LEU A 26 -1.49 -13.32 14.47
CA LEU A 26 -2.39 -12.22 14.14
C LEU A 26 -2.12 -11.94 12.66
N SER A 27 -3.11 -12.20 11.81
CA SER A 27 -3.07 -11.76 10.42
C SER A 27 -3.06 -10.25 10.46
N THR A 28 -1.87 -9.65 10.46
CA THR A 28 -1.74 -8.22 10.19
C THR A 28 -2.27 -8.00 8.79
N ALA A 29 -3.19 -7.06 8.60
CA ALA A 29 -3.60 -6.61 7.27
C ALA A 29 -2.33 -6.38 6.44
N GLN A 30 -2.19 -7.14 5.35
CA GLN A 30 -1.01 -7.08 4.51
C GLN A 30 -1.20 -5.91 3.54
N ALA A 31 -0.25 -4.98 3.51
CA ALA A 31 -0.25 -3.91 2.53
C ALA A 31 0.16 -4.45 1.17
N SER A 32 -0.59 -4.09 0.13
CA SER A 32 -0.07 -4.10 -1.24
C SER A 32 0.76 -2.84 -1.44
N GLU A 33 1.98 -2.99 -1.94
CA GLU A 33 2.92 -1.89 -2.23
C GLU A 33 3.48 -2.03 -3.64
N ASN A 34 3.64 -0.90 -4.33
CA ASN A 34 4.28 -0.80 -5.64
C ASN A 34 4.88 0.60 -5.82
N ASN A 35 5.56 0.84 -6.94
CA ASN A 35 5.96 2.18 -7.36
C ASN A 35 5.18 2.57 -8.63
N LEU A 36 4.75 3.83 -8.69
CA LEU A 36 4.29 4.47 -9.91
C LEU A 36 5.46 4.57 -10.91
N PRO A 37 5.18 4.82 -12.21
CA PRO A 37 6.21 4.78 -13.25
C PRO A 37 7.42 5.68 -12.99
N GLY A 38 7.22 6.85 -12.35
CA GLY A 38 8.30 7.77 -11.95
C GLY A 38 9.01 7.41 -10.65
N GLY A 39 8.68 6.25 -10.05
CA GLY A 39 9.32 5.72 -8.86
C GLY A 39 8.66 6.13 -7.54
N THR A 40 7.56 6.87 -7.56
CA THR A 40 6.81 7.21 -6.33
C THR A 40 6.15 5.98 -5.74
N ALA A 41 6.32 5.74 -4.44
CA ALA A 41 5.60 4.67 -3.75
C ALA A 41 4.07 4.88 -3.79
N ILE A 42 3.32 3.81 -4.06
CA ILE A 42 1.88 3.75 -3.89
C ILE A 42 1.53 2.46 -3.14
N SER A 43 0.67 2.57 -2.13
CA SER A 43 0.25 1.41 -1.35
C SER A 43 -1.22 1.45 -1.00
N LEU A 44 -1.78 0.27 -0.77
CA LEU A 44 -3.16 0.09 -0.37
C LEU A 44 -3.26 -0.97 0.71
N ILE A 45 -3.97 -0.64 1.78
CA ILE A 45 -4.28 -1.54 2.89
C ILE A 45 -5.80 -1.62 3.02
N LEU A 46 -6.34 -2.84 3.06
CA LEU A 46 -7.72 -3.08 3.46
C LEU A 46 -7.77 -3.47 4.94
N ASN A 47 -8.47 -2.66 5.74
CA ASN A 47 -8.69 -2.90 7.17
C ASN A 47 -10.01 -3.65 7.43
N GLN A 48 -11.00 -3.47 6.55
CA GLN A 48 -12.26 -4.20 6.53
C GLN A 48 -12.68 -4.49 5.09
N PRO A 49 -13.41 -5.59 4.83
CA PRO A 49 -13.81 -6.63 5.78
C PRO A 49 -12.63 -7.43 6.36
N ASP A 50 -12.83 -8.19 7.44
CA ASP A 50 -11.91 -9.28 7.79
C ASP A 50 -12.12 -10.46 6.82
N HIS A 51 -11.08 -11.24 6.56
CA HIS A 51 -11.22 -12.47 5.77
C HIS A 51 -12.20 -13.42 6.48
N GLY A 52 -13.29 -13.81 5.82
CA GLY A 52 -14.17 -14.82 6.39
C GLY A 52 -15.64 -14.78 5.97
N LEU A 53 -16.44 -15.43 6.83
CA LEU A 53 -17.86 -15.69 6.64
C LEU A 53 -18.69 -14.52 7.20
N TYR A 54 -19.62 -14.01 6.39
CA TYR A 54 -20.60 -13.01 6.79
C TYR A 54 -21.99 -13.62 6.66
N GLN A 55 -22.79 -13.54 7.72
CA GLN A 55 -24.15 -14.06 7.74
C GLN A 55 -25.15 -12.90 7.74
N THR A 56 -26.23 -13.03 6.95
CA THR A 56 -27.34 -12.08 6.99
C THR A 56 -27.95 -12.09 8.38
N ALA A 57 -27.97 -10.95 9.07
CA ALA A 57 -28.78 -10.80 10.26
C ALA A 57 -30.26 -10.94 9.85
N ASN A 58 -30.86 -12.06 10.24
CA ASN A 58 -32.30 -12.26 10.43
C ASN A 58 -33.08 -12.72 9.18
N GLU A 59 -34.18 -13.45 9.43
CA GLU A 59 -35.21 -13.93 8.48
C GLU A 59 -35.92 -12.82 7.65
N SER A 60 -35.41 -11.59 7.68
CA SER A 60 -36.08 -10.37 7.20
C SER A 60 -35.70 -9.93 5.78
N ASN A 61 -34.73 -10.57 5.10
CA ASN A 61 -34.26 -10.17 3.76
C ASN A 61 -33.82 -8.69 3.66
N GLU A 62 -33.31 -8.09 4.73
CA GLU A 62 -32.63 -6.78 4.60
C GLU A 62 -31.29 -7.01 3.87
N PRO A 63 -30.93 -6.18 2.88
CA PRO A 63 -29.71 -6.37 2.12
C PRO A 63 -28.49 -6.22 3.03
N LEU A 64 -27.65 -7.26 3.06
CA LEU A 64 -26.40 -7.27 3.81
C LEU A 64 -25.46 -6.22 3.21
N SER A 65 -25.05 -5.27 4.04
CA SER A 65 -24.07 -4.24 3.70
C SER A 65 -22.76 -4.60 4.38
N ILE A 66 -21.74 -4.89 3.58
CA ILE A 66 -20.38 -5.22 4.04
C ILE A 66 -19.58 -3.92 4.08
N PRO A 67 -19.13 -3.45 5.25
CA PRO A 67 -18.26 -2.29 5.33
C PRO A 67 -16.91 -2.63 4.70
N VAL A 68 -16.39 -1.69 3.91
CA VAL A 68 -15.07 -1.76 3.30
C VAL A 68 -14.33 -0.51 3.72
N SER A 69 -13.22 -0.68 4.43
CA SER A 69 -12.40 0.45 4.86
C SER A 69 -10.93 0.12 4.76
N GLY A 70 -10.11 1.15 4.65
CA GLY A 70 -8.69 0.98 4.38
C GLY A 70 -7.97 2.32 4.31
N THR A 71 -6.70 2.23 3.96
CA THR A 71 -5.82 3.39 3.77
C THR A 71 -5.10 3.22 2.44
N ALA A 72 -5.24 4.22 1.56
CA ALA A 72 -4.43 4.34 0.36
C ALA A 72 -3.37 5.41 0.60
N ALA A 73 -2.10 5.09 0.33
CA ALA A 73 -1.01 6.03 0.48
C ALA A 73 -0.29 6.25 -0.84
N ILE A 74 0.17 7.48 -1.06
CA ILE A 74 1.01 7.85 -2.19
C ILE A 74 2.17 8.71 -1.71
N GLY A 75 3.40 8.41 -2.13
CA GLY A 75 4.61 9.14 -1.74
C GLY A 75 5.08 8.91 -0.30
N SER A 76 4.35 8.21 0.55
CA SER A 76 4.72 7.94 1.96
C SER A 76 5.65 6.74 2.15
N GLY A 77 5.82 5.89 1.12
CA GLY A 77 6.61 4.65 1.16
C GLY A 77 8.03 4.79 0.58
N ALA A 78 8.69 3.65 0.34
CA ALA A 78 10.02 3.63 -0.27
C ALA A 78 9.97 4.05 -1.75
N THR A 79 10.66 5.13 -2.10
CA THR A 79 10.76 5.64 -3.46
C THR A 79 11.96 5.04 -4.20
N ASN A 80 11.84 4.95 -5.52
CA ASN A 80 12.95 4.63 -6.42
C ASN A 80 13.29 5.91 -7.18
N ALA A 81 14.56 6.32 -7.12
CA ALA A 81 15.06 7.40 -7.94
C ALA A 81 15.29 6.84 -9.36
N ASP A 82 14.34 7.10 -10.28
CA ASP A 82 14.36 6.59 -11.66
C ASP A 82 13.80 7.64 -12.65
N THR A 83 13.96 8.91 -12.28
CA THR A 83 13.52 10.05 -13.09
C THR A 83 14.66 11.07 -13.20
N THR A 84 14.90 11.54 -14.41
CA THR A 84 15.78 12.69 -14.68
C THR A 84 14.95 13.93 -14.98
N LEU A 85 15.27 15.06 -14.37
CA LEU A 85 14.62 16.35 -14.59
C LEU A 85 15.58 17.32 -15.30
N ILE A 86 15.15 17.92 -16.41
CA ILE A 86 15.95 18.86 -17.19
C ILE A 86 15.25 20.22 -17.19
N TYR A 87 15.93 21.22 -16.64
CA TYR A 87 15.51 22.61 -16.70
C TYR A 87 16.00 23.23 -18.00
N VAL A 88 15.09 23.83 -18.78
CA VAL A 88 15.39 24.55 -20.02
C VAL A 88 14.78 25.94 -19.88
N LEU A 89 15.62 26.92 -19.59
CA LEU A 89 15.22 28.29 -19.27
C LEU A 89 15.55 29.25 -20.42
N ASP A 90 14.65 30.18 -20.71
CA ASP A 90 14.91 31.22 -21.69
C ASP A 90 15.83 32.25 -21.04
N ALA A 91 16.94 32.54 -21.71
CA ALA A 91 17.94 33.51 -21.29
C ALA A 91 18.21 34.50 -22.43
N SER A 92 17.23 34.66 -23.32
CA SER A 92 17.23 35.73 -24.32
C SER A 92 16.96 37.07 -23.64
N GLY A 93 17.42 38.16 -24.24
CA GLY A 93 17.30 39.50 -23.66
C GLY A 93 15.86 40.01 -23.50
N SER A 94 14.82 39.26 -23.89
CA SER A 94 13.45 39.58 -23.48
C SER A 94 13.21 39.32 -22.00
N THR A 95 13.93 38.37 -21.39
CA THR A 95 13.74 38.00 -19.98
C THR A 95 14.23 39.06 -19.00
N GLU A 96 15.02 40.03 -19.47
CA GLU A 96 15.46 41.21 -18.71
C GLU A 96 14.41 42.34 -18.72
N GLU A 97 13.32 42.20 -19.50
CA GLU A 97 12.25 43.18 -19.41
C GLU A 97 11.48 43.00 -18.10
N SER A 98 11.36 44.07 -17.30
CA SER A 98 10.27 44.15 -16.33
C SER A 98 8.95 44.05 -17.11
N SER A 99 8.18 42.98 -16.89
CA SER A 99 6.95 42.58 -17.63
C SER A 99 5.81 43.60 -17.65
N GLY A 100 6.03 44.88 -17.32
CA GLY A 100 5.03 45.94 -17.27
C GLY A 100 4.01 45.75 -16.12
N LEU A 101 4.06 44.61 -15.44
CA LEU A 101 3.40 44.28 -14.19
C LEU A 101 4.36 44.60 -13.04
N SER A 102 3.84 44.82 -11.83
CA SER A 102 4.68 44.90 -10.63
C SER A 102 5.20 43.49 -10.33
N LEU A 103 6.20 43.02 -11.08
CA LEU A 103 6.94 41.80 -10.80
C LEU A 103 7.40 41.85 -9.35
N ASN A 104 7.20 40.77 -8.61
CA ASN A 104 7.59 40.63 -7.21
C ASN A 104 8.55 39.45 -7.00
N CYS A 105 9.23 39.01 -8.06
CA CYS A 105 10.26 37.99 -7.96
C CYS A 105 11.50 38.62 -7.33
N PRO A 106 12.09 38.02 -6.27
CA PRO A 106 13.35 38.50 -5.74
C PRO A 106 14.46 38.37 -6.79
N ASP A 107 15.45 39.26 -6.79
CA ASP A 107 16.70 39.06 -7.52
C ASP A 107 17.30 37.70 -7.14
N MET A 108 17.38 36.81 -8.12
CA MET A 108 17.91 35.45 -7.98
C MET A 108 19.26 35.27 -8.68
N ASN A 109 19.82 36.26 -9.37
CA ASN A 109 21.10 36.13 -10.06
C ASN A 109 22.00 37.37 -9.82
N PRO A 110 22.34 37.68 -8.55
CA PRO A 110 22.94 38.95 -8.14
C PRO A 110 24.37 39.21 -8.68
N GLY A 111 24.92 38.28 -9.47
CA GLY A 111 26.23 38.36 -10.11
C GLY A 111 26.21 38.89 -11.55
N ASP A 112 25.05 39.03 -12.17
CA ASP A 112 24.89 39.50 -13.56
C ASP A 112 25.23 40.98 -13.75
N ALA A 113 25.22 41.77 -12.66
CA ALA A 113 25.71 43.13 -12.49
C ALA A 113 26.01 43.86 -13.81
N ASP A 114 24.96 44.34 -14.49
CA ASP A 114 25.11 45.27 -15.60
C ASP A 114 25.96 46.46 -15.10
N PRO A 115 27.11 46.77 -15.74
CA PRO A 115 27.92 47.94 -15.39
C PRO A 115 27.20 49.29 -15.60
N GLY A 116 25.94 49.27 -16.05
CA GLY A 116 25.02 50.39 -16.16
C GLY A 116 23.79 50.34 -15.24
N ASP A 117 23.58 49.28 -14.46
CA ASP A 117 22.40 49.14 -13.61
C ASP A 117 22.44 50.14 -12.43
N PRO A 118 21.49 51.11 -12.35
CA PRO A 118 21.42 52.03 -11.25
C PRO A 118 20.71 51.48 -10.00
N VAL A 119 20.11 50.28 -10.03
CA VAL A 119 19.22 49.83 -8.94
C VAL A 119 19.29 48.31 -8.71
N PRO A 120 19.80 47.85 -7.55
CA PRO A 120 19.74 46.45 -7.07
C PRO A 120 18.33 45.86 -6.83
N ASP A 121 17.29 46.32 -7.55
CA ASP A 121 15.87 46.08 -7.27
C ASP A 121 14.99 45.99 -8.54
N GLU A 122 15.52 45.77 -9.75
CA GLU A 122 14.65 45.48 -10.91
C GLU A 122 14.32 43.98 -10.91
N ASN A 123 13.05 43.65 -10.61
CA ASN A 123 12.56 42.27 -10.65
C ASN A 123 12.32 41.89 -12.11
N GLU A 124 13.07 40.93 -12.63
CA GLU A 124 13.05 40.50 -14.02
C GLU A 124 12.24 39.22 -14.22
N ILE A 125 11.99 38.84 -15.48
CA ILE A 125 11.33 37.56 -15.77
C ILE A 125 12.28 36.41 -15.44
N ILE A 126 13.57 36.54 -15.77
CA ILE A 126 14.57 35.51 -15.50
C ILE A 126 14.65 35.16 -14.00
N ASP A 127 14.50 36.14 -13.11
CA ASP A 127 14.43 35.92 -11.65
C ASP A 127 13.31 34.94 -11.27
N CYS A 128 12.15 35.08 -11.90
CA CYS A 128 11.01 34.19 -11.66
C CYS A 128 11.27 32.79 -12.22
N GLU A 129 11.91 32.69 -13.39
CA GLU A 129 12.30 31.41 -13.98
C GLU A 129 13.30 30.66 -13.09
N ILE A 130 14.33 31.37 -12.61
CA ILE A 130 15.34 30.85 -11.68
C ILE A 130 14.69 30.43 -10.37
N ALA A 131 13.86 31.30 -9.76
CA ALA A 131 13.14 30.99 -8.53
C ALA A 131 12.28 29.73 -8.66
N ALA A 132 11.64 29.54 -9.81
CA ALA A 132 10.82 28.37 -10.07
C ALA A 132 11.63 27.10 -10.28
N ALA A 133 12.77 27.19 -10.98
CA ALA A 133 13.71 26.08 -11.12
C ALA A 133 14.30 25.65 -9.77
N ILE A 134 14.67 26.61 -8.90
CA ILE A 134 15.13 26.35 -7.53
C ILE A 134 14.03 25.68 -6.70
N ALA A 135 12.82 26.24 -6.69
CA ALA A 135 11.69 25.65 -5.96
C ALA A 135 11.41 24.20 -6.40
N LEU A 136 11.51 23.93 -7.71
CA LEU A 136 11.37 22.59 -8.25
C LEU A 136 12.56 21.67 -7.88
N ASN A 137 13.79 22.18 -7.84
CA ASN A 137 14.97 21.42 -7.40
C ASN A 137 14.92 21.06 -5.91
N GLU A 138 14.52 21.99 -5.03
CA GLU A 138 14.31 21.73 -3.61
C GLU A 138 13.30 20.59 -3.40
N GLN A 139 12.21 20.61 -4.17
CA GLN A 139 11.20 19.57 -4.14
C GLN A 139 11.73 18.25 -4.70
N ALA A 140 12.46 18.27 -5.82
CA ALA A 140 13.09 17.09 -6.41
C ALA A 140 14.04 16.39 -5.41
N ALA A 141 14.84 17.16 -4.69
CA ALA A 141 15.71 16.68 -3.62
C ALA A 141 14.91 16.07 -2.44
N GLY A 142 13.72 16.61 -2.14
CA GLY A 142 12.87 16.16 -1.04
C GLY A 142 12.04 14.89 -1.32
N LEU A 143 11.60 14.68 -2.57
CA LEU A 143 10.76 13.54 -2.95
C LEU A 143 11.54 12.22 -3.08
N GLY A 144 12.81 12.29 -3.45
CA GLY A 144 13.67 11.11 -3.63
C GLY A 144 13.32 10.22 -4.84
N THR A 145 12.45 10.71 -5.74
CA THR A 145 12.12 10.06 -7.03
C THR A 145 12.94 10.58 -8.20
N ILE A 146 13.55 11.76 -8.03
CA ILE A 146 14.45 12.38 -9.01
C ILE A 146 15.89 11.97 -8.68
N ASP A 147 16.53 11.25 -9.60
CA ASP A 147 17.90 10.76 -9.45
C ASP A 147 18.92 11.78 -9.95
N GLU A 148 18.63 12.41 -11.09
CA GLU A 148 19.53 13.34 -11.77
C GLU A 148 18.78 14.58 -12.26
N VAL A 149 19.47 15.72 -12.26
CA VAL A 149 19.00 16.97 -12.86
C VAL A 149 20.05 17.58 -13.78
N ALA A 150 19.61 18.40 -14.73
CA ALA A 150 20.47 19.18 -15.62
C ALA A 150 19.86 20.56 -15.91
N VAL A 151 20.71 21.56 -16.11
CA VAL A 151 20.28 22.93 -16.45
C VAL A 151 20.75 23.29 -17.86
N ILE A 152 19.84 23.80 -18.67
CA ILE A 152 20.08 24.32 -20.01
C ILE A 152 19.49 25.72 -20.05
N ILE A 153 20.22 26.66 -20.63
CA ILE A 153 19.67 27.96 -21.00
C ILE A 153 19.72 28.13 -22.51
N PHE A 154 18.85 28.97 -23.06
CA PHE A 154 18.85 29.26 -24.48
C PHE A 154 18.49 30.70 -24.81
N ALA A 155 19.00 31.17 -25.94
CA ALA A 155 18.60 32.41 -26.58
C ALA A 155 18.52 32.12 -28.09
N GLY A 156 19.33 32.78 -28.93
CA GLY A 156 19.49 32.42 -30.33
C GLY A 156 20.26 31.10 -30.55
N ASP A 157 20.98 30.63 -29.53
CA ASP A 157 21.63 29.31 -29.42
C ASP A 157 21.37 28.75 -28.00
N ALA A 158 21.54 27.44 -27.77
CA ALA A 158 21.39 26.80 -26.47
C ALA A 158 22.73 26.31 -25.88
N VAL A 159 22.82 26.29 -24.55
CA VAL A 159 23.98 25.75 -23.85
C VAL A 159 23.60 25.01 -22.57
N THR A 160 24.25 23.86 -22.35
CA THR A 160 24.09 23.07 -21.12
C THR A 160 25.12 23.49 -20.08
N ALA A 161 24.65 23.64 -18.84
CA ALA A 161 25.49 23.90 -17.69
C ALA A 161 26.47 22.75 -17.41
N ASP A 162 27.57 23.08 -16.76
CA ASP A 162 28.46 22.10 -16.14
C ASP A 162 28.23 22.11 -14.64
N ALA A 163 27.70 21.02 -14.08
CA ALA A 163 27.32 20.93 -12.67
C ALA A 163 28.50 20.84 -11.71
N THR A 164 29.74 20.79 -12.22
CA THR A 164 30.95 20.70 -11.38
C THR A 164 32.09 21.50 -11.96
N ALA A 165 33.08 21.88 -11.15
CA ALA A 165 34.29 22.58 -11.60
C ALA A 165 35.36 21.62 -12.16
N GLU A 166 34.97 20.39 -12.52
CA GLU A 166 35.89 19.36 -12.98
C GLU A 166 36.36 19.60 -14.43
N ALA A 167 37.44 18.94 -14.83
CA ALA A 167 38.02 19.14 -16.17
C ALA A 167 37.17 18.53 -17.31
N VAL A 168 36.16 17.73 -16.97
CA VAL A 168 35.23 17.08 -17.92
C VAL A 168 33.84 17.56 -17.56
N ASP A 169 33.14 18.12 -18.55
CA ASP A 169 31.77 18.60 -18.37
C ASP A 169 30.88 17.49 -17.80
N THR A 170 30.19 17.80 -16.70
CA THR A 170 29.27 16.90 -16.01
C THR A 170 27.88 17.55 -16.02
N PRO A 171 27.06 17.31 -17.07
CA PRO A 171 25.79 18.00 -17.23
C PRO A 171 24.68 17.47 -16.31
N LEU A 172 24.80 16.25 -15.82
CA LEU A 172 23.83 15.58 -14.96
C LEU A 172 24.40 15.40 -13.55
N ILE A 173 23.61 15.77 -12.55
CA ILE A 173 23.99 15.69 -11.14
C ILE A 173 22.78 15.37 -10.26
N HIS A 174 23.00 14.77 -9.09
CA HIS A 174 21.92 14.56 -8.12
C HIS A 174 21.35 15.92 -7.63
N PRO A 175 20.02 16.10 -7.48
CA PRO A 175 19.42 17.40 -7.13
C PRO A 175 19.94 17.99 -5.81
N ALA A 176 20.27 17.13 -4.85
CA ALA A 176 20.85 17.52 -3.55
C ALA A 176 22.38 17.46 -3.48
N ALA A 177 23.08 17.34 -4.61
CA ALA A 177 24.55 17.27 -4.59
C ALA A 177 25.15 18.62 -4.17
N ASP A 178 26.12 18.55 -3.26
CA ASP A 178 26.97 19.66 -2.84
C ASP A 178 28.41 19.16 -2.83
N ASN A 179 29.05 19.16 -4.00
CA ASN A 179 30.41 18.64 -4.16
C ASN A 179 31.45 19.57 -3.56
N ASN A 180 31.14 20.86 -3.44
CA ASN A 180 32.07 21.86 -2.95
C ASN A 180 32.00 22.07 -1.42
N GLY A 181 30.95 21.56 -0.76
CA GLY A 181 30.77 21.49 0.68
C GLY A 181 30.37 22.81 1.32
N ASN A 182 29.62 23.65 0.62
CA ASN A 182 29.15 24.96 1.10
C ASN A 182 27.73 24.95 1.69
N ASP A 183 27.11 23.76 1.79
CA ASP A 183 25.72 23.52 2.23
C ASP A 183 24.66 24.14 1.28
N ILE A 184 25.01 24.36 0.01
CA ILE A 184 24.11 24.77 -1.08
C ILE A 184 24.20 23.70 -2.18
N ALA A 185 23.07 23.34 -2.80
CA ALA A 185 23.12 22.41 -3.91
C ALA A 185 23.88 23.03 -5.11
N ASP A 186 24.77 22.28 -5.74
CA ASP A 186 25.55 22.75 -6.89
C ASP A 186 24.63 23.23 -8.05
N VAL A 187 23.43 22.64 -8.15
CA VAL A 187 22.39 23.02 -9.13
C VAL A 187 21.81 24.40 -8.82
N ASP A 188 21.58 24.72 -7.55
CA ASP A 188 21.06 26.03 -7.13
C ASP A 188 22.14 27.10 -7.37
N GLU A 189 23.41 26.78 -7.11
CA GLU A 189 24.54 27.67 -7.47
C GLU A 189 24.61 27.91 -8.98
N LEU A 190 24.37 26.88 -9.80
CA LEU A 190 24.31 27.01 -11.26
C LEU A 190 23.17 27.93 -11.69
N LEU A 191 21.98 27.76 -11.12
CA LEU A 191 20.81 28.56 -11.41
C LEU A 191 21.03 30.03 -11.03
N HIS A 192 21.60 30.29 -9.85
CA HIS A 192 22.02 31.63 -9.42
C HIS A 192 23.16 32.23 -10.26
N ALA A 193 23.89 31.42 -11.03
CA ALA A 193 25.00 31.84 -11.87
C ALA A 193 24.60 32.11 -13.33
N ILE A 194 23.30 32.08 -13.65
CA ILE A 194 22.79 32.47 -14.95
C ILE A 194 22.99 33.97 -15.12
N GLU A 195 23.71 34.34 -16.17
CA GLU A 195 23.85 35.72 -16.63
C GLU A 195 23.00 35.87 -17.89
N VAL A 196 22.09 36.84 -17.91
CA VAL A 196 21.44 37.29 -19.13
C VAL A 196 22.16 38.56 -19.57
N ALA A 197 22.24 38.79 -20.89
CA ALA A 197 22.85 40.00 -21.40
C ALA A 197 21.85 40.84 -22.18
N PHE A 198 21.90 42.15 -21.94
CA PHE A 198 21.05 43.16 -22.58
C PHE A 198 21.73 43.90 -23.73
N LEU A 199 23.07 44.03 -23.71
CA LEU A 199 23.81 44.85 -24.67
C LEU A 199 24.41 44.05 -25.83
N PHE A 200 24.30 44.61 -27.04
CA PHE A 200 24.96 44.08 -28.23
C PHE A 200 26.47 43.86 -28.01
N GLY A 201 26.90 42.60 -28.12
CA GLY A 201 28.31 42.19 -27.99
C GLY A 201 28.67 41.59 -26.63
N GLN A 202 27.70 41.47 -25.72
CA GLN A 202 27.74 40.56 -24.57
C GLN A 202 27.04 39.25 -24.92
N ASN A 203 27.22 38.23 -24.07
CA ASN A 203 26.58 36.92 -24.18
C ASN A 203 25.86 36.65 -22.88
N SER A 204 24.68 36.02 -22.94
CA SER A 204 24.12 35.33 -21.79
C SER A 204 24.96 34.07 -21.51
N GLY A 205 24.77 33.38 -20.39
CA GLY A 205 25.60 32.22 -20.07
C GLY A 205 25.49 31.73 -18.64
N PHE A 206 26.33 30.75 -18.33
CA PHE A 206 26.67 30.40 -16.95
C PHE A 206 28.02 31.01 -16.59
N SER A 207 28.11 31.66 -15.42
CA SER A 207 29.34 32.33 -14.94
C SER A 207 30.18 31.50 -13.97
N GLN A 208 29.58 30.47 -13.36
CA GLN A 208 30.23 29.60 -12.38
C GLN A 208 30.56 28.20 -12.92
N PHE A 209 31.31 27.43 -12.11
CA PHE A 209 31.94 26.16 -12.44
C PHE A 209 32.83 26.23 -13.68
N ASN A 210 32.28 25.98 -14.86
CA ASN A 210 32.96 26.13 -16.14
C ASN A 210 32.16 27.09 -17.02
N PRO A 211 32.61 28.34 -17.22
CA PRO A 211 31.81 29.35 -17.91
C PRO A 211 31.38 28.93 -19.32
N LYS A 212 30.07 29.03 -19.59
CA LYS A 212 29.45 28.62 -20.86
C LYS A 212 28.63 29.79 -21.43
N PRO A 213 29.17 30.58 -22.38
CA PRO A 213 28.42 31.64 -23.01
C PRO A 213 27.44 31.10 -24.07
N THR A 214 26.23 31.65 -24.13
CA THR A 214 25.30 31.52 -25.27
C THR A 214 25.28 32.81 -26.10
N PRO A 215 25.77 32.78 -27.36
CA PRO A 215 25.74 33.96 -28.24
C PRO A 215 24.33 34.20 -28.82
N ASP A 216 24.10 35.40 -29.35
CA ASP A 216 22.81 35.82 -29.96
C ASP A 216 21.62 35.96 -28.98
N ILE A 217 21.81 36.83 -28.00
CA ILE A 217 20.82 37.20 -26.97
C ILE A 217 19.51 37.83 -27.49
N ILE A 218 19.41 38.18 -28.76
CA ILE A 218 18.26 38.97 -29.29
C ILE A 218 17.15 38.05 -29.81
N LYS A 219 17.40 36.75 -29.83
CA LYS A 219 16.53 35.76 -30.42
C LYS A 219 16.21 34.65 -29.45
N THR A 220 15.21 33.88 -29.83
CA THR A 220 14.67 32.75 -29.07
C THR A 220 14.57 31.55 -30.03
N ASP A 221 15.41 30.53 -29.84
CA ASP A 221 15.50 29.31 -30.67
C ASP A 221 15.05 28.07 -29.89
N TYR A 222 13.77 27.72 -30.01
CA TYR A 222 13.23 26.54 -29.33
C TYR A 222 13.84 25.24 -29.85
N ALA A 223 14.18 25.18 -31.14
CA ALA A 223 14.64 23.93 -31.72
C ALA A 223 16.06 23.58 -31.28
N ASP A 224 16.91 24.58 -31.04
CA ASP A 224 18.24 24.33 -30.48
C ASP A 224 18.17 23.92 -29.00
N ALA A 225 17.35 24.60 -28.21
CA ALA A 225 17.08 24.23 -26.82
C ALA A 225 16.57 22.78 -26.67
N LEU A 226 15.60 22.38 -27.50
CA LEU A 226 15.08 21.00 -27.52
C LEU A 226 16.11 19.98 -27.98
N ARG A 227 17.04 20.35 -28.87
CA ARG A 227 18.11 19.46 -29.33
C ARG A 227 19.09 19.20 -28.20
N GLU A 228 19.48 20.23 -27.47
CA GLU A 228 20.36 20.06 -26.31
C GLU A 228 19.66 19.30 -25.18
N ALA A 229 18.38 19.57 -24.92
CA ALA A 229 17.60 18.77 -23.96
C ALA A 229 17.57 17.28 -24.36
N GLY A 230 17.39 16.98 -25.65
CA GLY A 230 17.48 15.61 -26.17
C GLY A 230 18.87 14.98 -26.03
N ASN A 231 19.95 15.76 -26.23
CA ASN A 231 21.32 15.30 -26.05
C ASN A 231 21.63 14.97 -24.58
N VAL A 232 21.15 15.79 -23.64
CA VAL A 232 21.31 15.57 -22.20
C VAL A 232 20.45 14.39 -21.74
N ALA A 233 19.20 14.33 -22.16
CA ALA A 233 18.30 13.21 -21.86
C ALA A 233 18.86 11.86 -22.33
N ALA A 234 19.57 11.83 -23.46
CA ALA A 234 20.23 10.63 -23.97
C ALA A 234 21.44 10.18 -23.15
N GLN A 235 22.00 11.05 -22.31
CA GLN A 235 23.13 10.72 -21.41
C GLN A 235 22.68 10.14 -20.07
N SER A 236 21.46 10.46 -19.62
CA SER A 236 20.91 9.98 -18.35
C SER A 236 20.79 8.45 -18.32
N SER A 237 20.90 7.85 -17.13
CA SER A 237 20.65 6.41 -16.94
C SER A 237 19.19 6.05 -16.74
N ASN A 238 18.33 7.03 -16.46
CA ASN A 238 16.94 6.81 -16.05
C ASN A 238 15.99 6.65 -17.24
N GLU A 239 14.93 5.88 -17.06
CA GLU A 239 13.93 5.65 -18.11
C GLU A 239 12.97 6.83 -18.25
N ASN A 240 12.66 7.52 -17.16
CA ASN A 240 11.74 8.67 -17.16
C ASN A 240 12.51 9.98 -17.28
N ILE A 241 12.20 10.78 -18.30
CA ILE A 241 12.77 12.11 -18.52
C ILE A 241 11.68 13.16 -18.52
N ILE A 242 11.84 14.16 -17.67
CA ILE A 242 10.95 15.31 -17.58
C ILE A 242 11.74 16.56 -18.00
N ILE A 243 11.18 17.33 -18.92
CA ILE A 243 11.77 18.59 -19.37
C ILE A 243 10.83 19.71 -18.96
N MET A 244 11.30 20.58 -18.07
CA MET A 244 10.68 21.88 -17.79
C MET A 244 11.22 22.86 -18.83
N PHE A 245 10.36 23.36 -19.71
CA PHE A 245 10.74 24.31 -20.75
C PHE A 245 10.03 25.64 -20.51
N VAL A 246 10.76 26.69 -20.16
CA VAL A 246 10.20 28.00 -19.83
C VAL A 246 10.60 29.02 -20.87
N SER A 247 9.68 29.91 -21.26
CA SER A 247 9.98 31.02 -22.16
C SER A 247 8.95 32.14 -22.08
N ASP A 248 9.45 33.37 -22.15
CA ASP A 248 8.66 34.58 -22.36
C ASP A 248 8.63 35.05 -23.83
N GLY A 249 9.60 34.56 -24.61
CA GLY A 249 9.82 34.92 -25.99
C GLY A 249 8.87 34.25 -26.97
N VAL A 250 8.99 34.66 -28.25
CA VAL A 250 8.41 33.93 -29.38
C VAL A 250 9.56 33.30 -30.14
N ASN A 251 9.40 32.01 -30.48
CA ASN A 251 10.33 31.30 -31.33
C ASN A 251 10.56 32.02 -32.67
N ASN A 252 11.74 32.62 -32.83
CA ASN A 252 12.06 33.53 -33.94
C ASN A 252 13.43 33.23 -34.57
N ALA A 253 14.09 32.15 -34.13
CA ALA A 253 15.37 31.68 -34.63
C ALA A 253 15.38 30.19 -34.92
N GLY A 254 16.44 29.75 -35.60
CA GLY A 254 16.67 28.35 -35.83
C GLY A 254 15.74 27.67 -36.82
N SER A 255 15.55 26.38 -36.57
CA SER A 255 14.66 25.50 -37.32
C SER A 255 13.28 25.44 -36.68
N HIS A 256 12.28 25.04 -37.45
CA HIS A 256 10.97 24.75 -36.88
C HIS A 256 11.05 23.57 -35.89
N VAL A 257 10.35 23.63 -34.76
CA VAL A 257 10.33 22.58 -33.71
C VAL A 257 9.98 21.16 -34.22
N ASN A 258 9.26 21.04 -35.34
CA ASN A 258 8.92 19.76 -35.98
C ASN A 258 10.11 19.04 -36.63
N GLN A 259 11.27 19.70 -36.73
CA GLN A 259 12.51 19.08 -37.21
C GLN A 259 13.26 18.37 -36.09
N VAL A 260 12.89 18.62 -34.83
CA VAL A 260 13.53 18.05 -33.63
C VAL A 260 12.57 17.11 -32.90
N LEU A 261 11.27 17.43 -32.89
CA LEU A 261 10.26 16.66 -32.16
C LEU A 261 9.54 15.61 -33.02
N PRO A 262 9.05 14.52 -32.41
CA PRO A 262 9.22 14.16 -30.99
C PRO A 262 10.65 13.72 -30.65
N LEU A 263 11.08 13.97 -29.42
CA LEU A 263 12.32 13.42 -28.85
C LEU A 263 12.15 11.91 -28.66
N ASN A 264 12.58 11.13 -29.66
CA ASN A 264 12.55 9.68 -29.59
C ASN A 264 13.91 9.15 -29.13
N ILE A 265 14.04 8.97 -27.81
CA ILE A 265 15.23 8.38 -27.22
C ILE A 265 14.95 6.92 -26.89
N PRO A 266 15.79 5.96 -27.33
CA PRO A 266 15.56 4.54 -27.08
C PRO A 266 15.37 4.24 -25.59
N ASP A 267 14.38 3.41 -25.29
CA ASP A 267 14.06 2.91 -23.94
C ASP A 267 13.74 3.99 -22.90
N LYS A 268 13.47 5.23 -23.34
CA LYS A 268 13.09 6.33 -22.47
C LYS A 268 11.69 6.84 -22.76
N SER A 269 11.03 7.31 -21.72
CA SER A 269 9.80 8.09 -21.78
C SER A 269 10.14 9.55 -21.56
N VAL A 270 9.80 10.42 -22.52
CA VAL A 270 10.16 11.85 -22.47
C VAL A 270 8.90 12.69 -22.44
N THR A 271 8.73 13.45 -21.37
CA THR A 271 7.61 14.36 -21.15
C THR A 271 8.13 15.81 -21.08
N ILE A 272 7.48 16.71 -21.82
CA ILE A 272 7.86 18.13 -21.88
C ILE A 272 6.71 18.98 -21.32
N HIS A 273 6.98 19.69 -20.23
CA HIS A 273 6.08 20.70 -19.67
C HIS A 273 6.58 22.07 -20.08
N THR A 274 5.84 22.75 -20.94
CA THR A 274 6.19 24.11 -21.37
C THR A 274 5.46 25.15 -20.52
N PHE A 275 6.13 26.21 -20.10
CA PHE A 275 5.57 27.33 -19.35
C PHE A 275 5.70 28.60 -20.18
N ALA A 276 4.56 29.20 -20.51
CA ALA A 276 4.48 30.39 -21.34
C ALA A 276 4.29 31.62 -20.45
N ILE A 277 5.26 32.53 -20.45
CA ILE A 277 5.27 33.73 -19.62
C ILE A 277 4.93 34.95 -20.47
N PRO A 278 3.84 35.68 -20.21
CA PRO A 278 3.43 36.79 -21.06
C PRO A 278 4.43 37.94 -21.02
N ASP A 279 4.70 38.52 -22.20
CA ASP A 279 5.49 39.75 -22.29
C ASP A 279 4.67 41.00 -21.92
N SER A 280 5.37 42.09 -21.62
CA SER A 280 4.80 43.38 -21.21
C SER A 280 3.88 44.04 -22.26
N VAL A 281 3.99 43.59 -23.53
CA VAL A 281 3.31 44.18 -24.69
C VAL A 281 2.18 43.30 -25.25
N GLY A 282 1.96 42.09 -24.70
CA GLY A 282 0.89 41.17 -25.04
C GLY A 282 1.03 40.48 -26.41
N PHE A 283 2.27 40.32 -26.90
CA PHE A 283 2.57 39.73 -28.21
C PHE A 283 3.48 38.49 -28.15
N GLY A 284 4.22 38.30 -27.07
CA GLY A 284 5.07 37.14 -26.77
C GLY A 284 4.52 36.29 -25.63
N GLY A 285 5.07 35.08 -25.45
CA GLY A 285 4.88 34.41 -24.17
C GLY A 285 3.54 33.72 -23.92
N THR A 286 2.83 33.28 -24.97
CA THR A 286 1.64 32.43 -24.82
C THR A 286 1.89 31.05 -25.40
N CYS A 287 1.13 30.05 -24.94
CA CYS A 287 1.21 28.70 -25.47
C CYS A 287 1.06 28.63 -26.99
N GLU A 288 0.23 29.51 -27.59
CA GLU A 288 -0.12 29.48 -29.01
C GLU A 288 0.69 30.48 -29.87
N SER A 289 1.61 31.23 -29.27
CA SER A 289 2.37 32.26 -29.99
C SER A 289 3.33 31.64 -31.00
N ASP A 290 3.01 31.75 -32.29
CA ASP A 290 3.87 31.33 -33.42
C ASP A 290 3.90 32.40 -34.51
N ARG A 291 4.49 33.56 -34.19
CA ARG A 291 4.50 34.71 -35.10
C ARG A 291 5.36 34.45 -36.35
N ASP A 292 6.47 33.76 -36.18
CA ASP A 292 7.49 33.56 -37.21
C ASP A 292 7.32 32.21 -37.96
N GLY A 293 6.35 31.39 -37.56
CA GLY A 293 6.04 30.12 -38.23
C GLY A 293 7.07 29.02 -37.97
N LEU A 294 7.73 29.08 -36.82
CA LEU A 294 8.75 28.12 -36.37
C LEU A 294 8.21 27.16 -35.30
N GLY A 295 6.96 27.36 -34.89
CA GLY A 295 6.21 26.58 -33.94
C GLY A 295 6.21 27.19 -32.54
N SER A 296 5.07 27.06 -31.90
CA SER A 296 4.75 27.56 -30.56
C SER A 296 5.15 26.57 -29.45
N LEU A 297 5.04 27.00 -28.18
CA LEU A 297 5.17 26.11 -27.02
C LEU A 297 4.10 25.00 -27.03
N GLN A 298 2.89 25.29 -27.51
CA GLN A 298 1.84 24.28 -27.70
C GLN A 298 2.20 23.28 -28.81
N ASP A 299 2.89 23.71 -29.87
CA ASP A 299 3.38 22.79 -30.91
C ASP A 299 4.42 21.82 -30.34
N ILE A 300 5.29 22.26 -29.41
CA ILE A 300 6.24 21.38 -28.72
C ILE A 300 5.50 20.22 -28.05
N VAL A 301 4.52 20.56 -27.23
CA VAL A 301 3.69 19.61 -26.50
C VAL A 301 2.92 18.68 -27.45
N THR A 302 2.31 19.24 -28.48
CA THR A 302 1.50 18.49 -29.44
C THR A 302 2.35 17.49 -30.23
N LEU A 303 3.55 17.89 -30.64
CA LEU A 303 4.48 17.02 -31.36
C LEU A 303 5.04 15.93 -30.45
N GLN A 304 5.42 16.27 -29.21
CA GLN A 304 5.95 15.31 -28.24
C GLN A 304 4.91 14.27 -27.83
N ASN A 305 3.63 14.65 -27.71
CA ASN A 305 2.53 13.71 -27.43
C ASN A 305 2.28 12.69 -28.54
N ASN A 306 2.90 12.83 -29.72
CA ASN A 306 2.90 11.78 -30.76
C ASN A 306 4.02 10.73 -30.58
N ALA A 307 4.91 10.87 -29.57
CA ALA A 307 5.92 9.87 -29.25
C ALA A 307 5.28 8.56 -28.77
N VAL A 308 5.97 7.44 -28.99
CA VAL A 308 5.46 6.10 -28.66
C VAL A 308 5.42 5.84 -27.14
N ASN A 309 6.32 6.48 -26.39
CA ASN A 309 6.46 6.37 -24.93
C ASN A 309 6.47 7.79 -24.34
N ASN A 310 5.29 8.33 -23.99
CA ASN A 310 5.16 9.63 -23.35
C ASN A 310 3.94 9.62 -22.41
N HIS A 311 4.11 10.20 -21.21
CA HIS A 311 3.12 10.18 -20.13
C HIS A 311 2.27 11.46 -20.03
N GLU A 312 2.17 12.21 -21.14
CA GLU A 312 1.39 13.44 -21.35
C GLU A 312 2.15 14.75 -21.08
N SER A 313 2.70 15.32 -22.16
CA SER A 313 3.25 16.68 -22.20
C SER A 313 2.12 17.72 -22.15
N ARG A 314 2.36 18.87 -21.51
CA ARG A 314 1.36 19.95 -21.34
C ARG A 314 1.98 21.34 -21.47
N CYS A 315 1.19 22.29 -21.97
CA CYS A 315 1.55 23.71 -21.93
C CYS A 315 0.78 24.42 -20.82
N HIS A 316 1.51 25.18 -20.01
CA HIS A 316 1.02 25.94 -18.88
C HIS A 316 1.13 27.43 -19.22
N ALA A 317 -0.01 28.09 -19.44
CA ALA A 317 -0.03 29.54 -19.57
C ALA A 317 0.03 30.16 -18.17
N VAL A 318 1.03 31.00 -17.94
CA VAL A 318 1.27 31.64 -16.64
C VAL A 318 0.77 33.07 -16.72
N ALA A 319 -0.14 33.48 -15.83
CA ALA A 319 -0.72 34.82 -15.91
C ALA A 319 0.19 35.89 -15.28
N ASP A 320 0.83 35.53 -14.16
CA ASP A 320 1.77 36.36 -13.44
C ASP A 320 3.07 35.56 -13.29
N PRO A 321 4.22 36.03 -13.80
CA PRO A 321 5.48 35.33 -13.66
C PRO A 321 5.85 35.02 -12.20
N SER A 322 5.39 35.84 -11.23
CA SER A 322 5.66 35.61 -9.81
C SER A 322 4.93 34.41 -9.21
N ASP A 323 3.96 33.83 -9.92
CA ASP A 323 3.31 32.57 -9.53
C ASP A 323 4.11 31.33 -9.97
N LEU A 324 5.16 31.47 -10.80
CA LEU A 324 5.94 30.33 -11.32
C LEU A 324 6.47 29.41 -10.20
N PRO A 325 7.04 29.91 -9.09
CA PRO A 325 7.53 29.06 -8.01
C PRO A 325 6.45 28.24 -7.32
N ASP A 326 5.17 28.63 -7.44
CA ASP A 326 4.04 27.86 -6.91
C ASP A 326 3.44 26.89 -7.94
N ILE A 327 3.59 27.19 -9.25
CA ILE A 327 3.01 26.40 -10.34
C ILE A 327 3.95 25.28 -10.78
N VAL A 328 5.23 25.59 -11.01
CA VAL A 328 6.22 24.69 -11.61
C VAL A 328 6.46 23.42 -10.77
N PRO A 329 6.61 23.51 -9.43
CA PRO A 329 6.64 22.34 -8.53
C PRO A 329 5.51 21.31 -8.75
N GLY A 330 4.36 21.77 -9.27
CA GLY A 330 3.21 20.94 -9.62
C GLY A 330 3.52 19.77 -10.56
N ILE A 331 4.56 19.84 -11.39
CA ILE A 331 4.81 18.85 -12.45
C ILE A 331 5.45 17.55 -11.96
N ILE A 332 6.01 17.54 -10.75
CA ILE A 332 6.63 16.34 -10.16
C ILE A 332 5.88 15.80 -8.93
N PHE A 333 4.83 16.50 -8.46
CA PHE A 333 4.04 16.02 -7.33
C PHE A 333 3.28 14.75 -7.71
N PRO A 334 3.42 13.67 -6.92
CA PRO A 334 2.54 12.54 -7.07
C PRO A 334 1.13 12.92 -6.60
N THR A 335 0.12 12.39 -7.27
CA THR A 335 -1.29 12.66 -6.98
C THR A 335 -2.05 11.34 -6.87
N LEU A 336 -2.77 11.15 -5.76
CA LEU A 336 -3.78 10.09 -5.66
C LEU A 336 -5.04 10.62 -6.33
N ASN A 337 -5.40 10.03 -7.47
CA ASN A 337 -6.45 10.53 -8.35
C ASN A 337 -7.82 9.97 -7.99
N ASP A 338 -7.90 8.66 -7.74
CA ASP A 338 -9.16 7.98 -7.46
C ASP A 338 -8.95 6.72 -6.60
N LEU A 339 -10.03 6.30 -5.94
CA LEU A 339 -10.14 5.01 -5.28
C LEU A 339 -11.33 4.28 -5.88
N MET A 340 -11.08 3.14 -6.52
CA MET A 340 -12.09 2.36 -7.22
C MET A 340 -12.41 1.10 -6.43
N ILE A 341 -13.66 0.70 -6.35
CA ILE A 341 -14.10 -0.58 -5.81
C ILE A 341 -14.70 -1.45 -6.92
N GLN A 342 -14.33 -2.72 -6.91
CA GLN A 342 -14.83 -3.76 -7.81
C GLN A 342 -15.31 -4.94 -6.97
N VAL A 343 -16.45 -5.50 -7.35
CA VAL A 343 -17.02 -6.71 -6.73
C VAL A 343 -17.12 -7.76 -7.83
N ASP A 344 -16.45 -8.89 -7.62
CA ASP A 344 -16.32 -9.97 -8.59
C ASP A 344 -15.86 -9.44 -9.97
N ASP A 345 -16.48 -9.92 -11.05
CA ASP A 345 -16.23 -9.49 -12.42
C ASP A 345 -17.04 -8.23 -12.83
N GLN A 346 -17.63 -7.49 -11.89
CA GLN A 346 -18.37 -6.27 -12.22
C GLN A 346 -17.43 -5.11 -12.56
N PRO A 347 -17.89 -4.12 -13.36
CA PRO A 347 -17.07 -2.93 -13.62
C PRO A 347 -16.74 -2.18 -12.33
N ALA A 348 -15.46 -1.82 -12.18
CA ALA A 348 -15.00 -0.99 -11.07
C ALA A 348 -15.71 0.38 -11.06
N GLN A 349 -16.01 0.90 -9.87
CA GLN A 349 -16.66 2.19 -9.66
C GLN A 349 -15.89 3.01 -8.63
N SER A 350 -15.84 4.33 -8.79
CA SER A 350 -15.23 5.20 -7.78
C SER A 350 -15.96 5.06 -6.45
N ILE A 351 -15.21 4.99 -5.36
CA ILE A 351 -15.72 4.98 -4.00
C ILE A 351 -16.37 6.35 -3.71
N ASP A 352 -17.44 6.33 -2.92
CA ASP A 352 -18.09 7.56 -2.44
C ASP A 352 -17.09 8.43 -1.65
N THR A 353 -16.87 9.66 -2.11
CA THR A 353 -15.89 10.59 -1.53
C THR A 353 -16.36 11.27 -0.25
N THR A 354 -17.57 10.95 0.24
CA THR A 354 -18.15 11.55 1.45
C THR A 354 -17.35 11.23 2.71
N ASN A 355 -16.79 10.01 2.80
CA ASN A 355 -16.05 9.52 3.96
C ASN A 355 -14.58 9.25 3.64
N LEU A 356 -13.90 10.29 3.18
CA LEU A 356 -12.45 10.29 3.00
C LEU A 356 -11.80 11.24 4.01
N SER A 357 -10.64 10.86 4.53
CA SER A 357 -9.80 11.76 5.34
C SER A 357 -9.28 12.97 4.54
N HIS A 358 -9.09 12.81 3.23
CA HIS A 358 -8.72 13.85 2.27
C HIS A 358 -9.54 13.70 0.98
N GLN A 359 -9.93 14.81 0.36
CA GLN A 359 -10.68 14.77 -0.90
C GLN A 359 -9.75 14.45 -2.07
N LEU A 360 -10.20 13.61 -3.00
CA LEU A 360 -9.46 13.28 -4.21
C LEU A 360 -9.89 14.20 -5.38
N PRO A 361 -8.98 14.55 -6.31
CA PRO A 361 -7.55 14.20 -6.33
C PRO A 361 -6.74 14.93 -5.25
N GLN A 362 -5.73 14.26 -4.69
CA GLN A 362 -4.91 14.77 -3.58
C GLN A 362 -3.41 14.58 -3.87
N ASN A 363 -2.64 15.66 -3.76
CA ASN A 363 -1.18 15.60 -3.88
C ASN A 363 -0.55 14.89 -2.67
N GLY A 364 0.45 14.06 -2.92
CA GLY A 364 1.28 13.39 -1.91
C GLY A 364 2.58 14.13 -1.59
N PRO A 365 3.36 13.66 -0.60
CA PRO A 365 3.13 12.46 0.22
C PRO A 365 1.88 12.56 1.11
N VAL A 366 1.00 11.57 1.06
CA VAL A 366 -0.25 11.57 1.82
C VAL A 366 -0.79 10.16 2.03
N ASP A 367 -1.47 9.98 3.17
CA ASP A 367 -2.27 8.80 3.47
C ASP A 367 -3.75 9.21 3.50
N VAL A 368 -4.57 8.49 2.75
CA VAL A 368 -6.01 8.73 2.62
C VAL A 368 -6.78 7.51 3.13
N ASP A 369 -7.27 7.64 4.37
CA ASP A 369 -8.26 6.72 4.92
C ASP A 369 -9.59 6.86 4.19
N PHE A 370 -10.24 5.73 3.89
CA PHE A 370 -11.54 5.66 3.23
C PHE A 370 -12.48 4.67 3.94
N GLU A 371 -13.78 4.98 3.90
CA GLU A 371 -14.84 4.09 4.34
C GLU A 371 -15.98 4.05 3.31
N THR A 372 -16.37 2.84 2.91
CA THR A 372 -17.49 2.59 2.01
C THR A 372 -18.21 1.30 2.39
N ALA A 373 -19.21 0.89 1.63
CA ALA A 373 -19.86 -0.39 1.82
C ALA A 373 -20.35 -0.99 0.51
N VAL A 374 -20.25 -2.32 0.42
CA VAL A 374 -20.83 -3.10 -0.66
C VAL A 374 -22.15 -3.70 -0.18
N SER A 375 -23.22 -3.47 -0.92
CA SER A 375 -24.56 -3.96 -0.59
C SER A 375 -25.05 -4.99 -1.61
N ASP A 376 -26.13 -5.70 -1.26
CA ASP A 376 -26.85 -6.62 -2.16
C ASP A 376 -26.04 -7.85 -2.63
N LEU A 377 -25.04 -8.27 -1.86
CA LEU A 377 -24.31 -9.52 -2.13
C LEU A 377 -25.22 -10.72 -1.92
N LEU A 378 -25.28 -11.60 -2.93
CA LEU A 378 -26.05 -12.84 -2.86
C LEU A 378 -25.29 -13.88 -2.03
N PRO A 379 -25.95 -14.95 -1.53
CA PRO A 379 -25.23 -16.06 -0.93
C PRO A 379 -24.21 -16.68 -1.90
N GLY A 380 -22.96 -16.81 -1.46
CA GLY A 380 -21.83 -17.20 -2.30
C GLY A 380 -20.51 -16.59 -1.84
N GLU A 381 -19.43 -17.00 -2.50
CA GLU A 381 -18.12 -16.37 -2.36
C GLU A 381 -18.06 -15.15 -3.28
N HIS A 382 -17.50 -14.06 -2.77
CA HIS A 382 -17.36 -12.78 -3.48
C HIS A 382 -15.97 -12.21 -3.25
N ASP A 383 -15.37 -11.68 -4.32
CA ASP A 383 -14.10 -10.95 -4.26
C ASP A 383 -14.38 -9.44 -4.28
N ILE A 384 -13.94 -8.73 -3.24
CA ILE A 384 -14.01 -7.27 -3.15
C ILE A 384 -12.60 -6.74 -3.35
N CYS A 385 -12.39 -6.04 -4.44
CA CYS A 385 -11.10 -5.43 -4.78
C CYS A 385 -11.21 -3.91 -4.72
N VAL A 386 -10.27 -3.27 -4.04
CA VAL A 386 -10.10 -1.82 -4.10
C VAL A 386 -8.84 -1.52 -4.90
N THR A 387 -8.90 -0.51 -5.75
CA THR A 387 -7.77 -0.04 -6.57
C THR A 387 -7.51 1.43 -6.27
N ALA A 388 -6.31 1.73 -5.80
CA ALA A 388 -5.80 3.09 -5.71
C ALA A 388 -5.20 3.48 -7.06
N VAL A 389 -5.70 4.57 -7.65
CA VAL A 389 -5.23 5.11 -8.93
C VAL A 389 -4.49 6.40 -8.64
N GLY A 390 -3.24 6.47 -9.05
CA GLY A 390 -2.40 7.65 -8.87
C GLY A 390 -1.62 7.99 -10.13
N ALA A 391 -0.98 9.14 -10.10
CA ALA A 391 -0.03 9.57 -11.10
C ALA A 391 1.18 10.18 -10.41
N ASP A 392 2.35 10.04 -11.01
CA ASP A 392 3.52 10.81 -10.63
C ASP A 392 4.19 11.40 -11.87
N ALA A 393 5.38 11.91 -11.66
CA ALA A 393 6.20 12.55 -12.69
C ALA A 393 6.48 11.61 -13.90
N GLY A 394 6.45 10.29 -13.70
CA GLY A 394 6.60 9.30 -14.77
C GLY A 394 5.27 8.78 -15.33
N GLY A 395 4.12 9.24 -14.83
CA GLY A 395 2.80 8.94 -15.40
C GLY A 395 1.84 8.19 -14.48
N ASP A 396 0.73 7.73 -15.07
CA ASP A 396 -0.34 7.04 -14.35
C ASP A 396 0.07 5.63 -13.91
N GLY A 397 -0.38 5.23 -12.73
CA GLY A 397 -0.26 3.88 -12.22
C GLY A 397 -1.38 3.55 -11.25
N SER A 398 -1.43 2.28 -10.85
CA SER A 398 -2.42 1.85 -9.87
C SER A 398 -1.94 0.62 -9.11
N ILE A 399 -2.57 0.39 -7.97
CA ILE A 399 -2.38 -0.82 -7.17
C ILE A 399 -3.73 -1.31 -6.68
N THR A 400 -3.92 -2.62 -6.71
CA THR A 400 -5.17 -3.28 -6.31
C THR A 400 -4.90 -4.23 -5.16
N GLU A 401 -5.75 -4.16 -4.14
CA GLU A 401 -5.80 -5.11 -3.03
C GLU A 401 -7.20 -5.75 -3.01
N CYS A 402 -7.26 -7.06 -2.74
CA CYS A 402 -8.50 -7.82 -2.82
C CYS A 402 -8.73 -8.65 -1.57
N ILE A 403 -10.00 -8.76 -1.19
CA ILE A 403 -10.43 -9.60 -0.10
C ILE A 403 -11.63 -10.46 -0.51
N THR A 404 -11.54 -11.75 -0.18
CA THR A 404 -12.63 -12.70 -0.41
C THR A 404 -13.53 -12.78 0.82
N VAL A 405 -14.82 -12.58 0.62
CA VAL A 405 -15.87 -12.77 1.62
C VAL A 405 -16.83 -13.87 1.19
N THR A 406 -17.37 -14.63 2.14
CA THR A 406 -18.40 -15.64 1.85
C THR A 406 -19.71 -15.28 2.55
N ILE A 407 -20.76 -15.08 1.76
CA ILE A 407 -22.10 -14.78 2.25
C ILE A 407 -22.88 -16.09 2.39
N LEU A 408 -23.34 -16.37 3.62
CA LEU A 408 -24.13 -17.57 3.89
C LEU A 408 -25.62 -17.37 3.59
N SER A 409 -26.27 -18.45 3.15
CA SER A 409 -27.72 -18.51 2.95
C SER A 409 -28.45 -18.49 4.31
N PRO A 410 -29.60 -17.77 4.44
CA PRO A 410 -30.43 -17.80 5.66
C PRO A 410 -30.95 -19.20 6.04
N ALA A 411 -30.89 -20.18 5.13
CA ALA A 411 -31.36 -21.55 5.37
C ALA A 411 -30.28 -22.49 5.93
N GLN A 412 -29.04 -22.04 6.08
CA GLN A 412 -27.97 -22.81 6.72
C GLN A 412 -27.84 -22.32 8.17
N MET A 413 -28.63 -22.93 9.07
CA MET A 413 -28.37 -22.81 10.50
C MET A 413 -26.98 -23.41 10.76
N MET A 414 -26.14 -22.69 11.49
CA MET A 414 -24.90 -23.25 12.03
C MET A 414 -25.23 -23.87 13.38
N ASP A 415 -24.36 -24.68 13.93
CA ASP A 415 -24.49 -25.15 15.30
C ASP A 415 -23.57 -24.32 16.20
N PHE A 416 -24.09 -23.72 17.28
CA PHE A 416 -23.37 -22.88 18.24
C PHE A 416 -23.50 -23.44 19.65
N GLY A 417 -22.47 -23.22 20.47
CA GLY A 417 -22.56 -23.51 21.89
C GLY A 417 -23.44 -22.50 22.62
N ASP A 418 -23.76 -22.77 23.88
CA ASP A 418 -24.63 -21.94 24.71
C ASP A 418 -23.97 -21.44 26.03
N ALA A 419 -22.65 -21.59 26.17
CA ALA A 419 -21.93 -21.02 27.31
C ALA A 419 -22.12 -19.48 27.36
N PRO A 420 -22.09 -18.85 28.56
CA PRO A 420 -22.28 -17.42 28.71
C PRO A 420 -21.32 -16.61 27.83
N ASP A 421 -21.74 -15.42 27.37
CA ASP A 421 -20.97 -14.55 26.47
C ASP A 421 -19.50 -14.32 26.89
N LEU A 422 -19.20 -14.36 28.20
CA LEU A 422 -17.82 -14.27 28.71
C LEU A 422 -16.87 -15.30 28.06
N TYR A 423 -17.38 -16.47 27.65
CA TYR A 423 -16.67 -17.56 27.00
C TYR A 423 -16.55 -17.44 25.46
N ALA A 424 -16.81 -16.23 24.92
CA ALA A 424 -16.80 -15.93 23.49
C ALA A 424 -17.65 -16.94 22.70
N THR A 425 -18.94 -16.95 22.95
CA THR A 425 -19.86 -17.95 22.39
C THR A 425 -20.64 -17.41 21.20
N THR A 426 -20.87 -16.09 21.15
CA THR A 426 -21.63 -15.45 20.07
C THR A 426 -20.85 -15.38 18.75
N PHE A 427 -21.57 -15.26 17.63
CA PHE A 427 -20.95 -15.05 16.33
C PHE A 427 -20.07 -13.79 16.29
N ALA A 428 -20.53 -12.70 16.93
CA ALA A 428 -19.82 -11.42 16.99
C ALA A 428 -18.46 -11.52 17.70
N GLU A 429 -18.31 -12.47 18.62
CA GLU A 429 -17.07 -12.73 19.36
C GLU A 429 -16.25 -13.89 18.76
N ASN A 430 -16.56 -14.28 17.52
CA ASN A 430 -15.97 -15.42 16.83
C ASN A 430 -16.13 -16.74 17.61
N GLY A 431 -17.30 -16.96 18.20
CA GLY A 431 -17.56 -18.16 18.99
C GLY A 431 -17.48 -19.47 18.22
N ALA A 432 -17.37 -20.56 18.99
CA ALA A 432 -17.32 -21.91 18.47
C ALA A 432 -18.60 -22.21 17.68
N ARG A 433 -18.43 -22.67 16.43
CA ARG A 433 -19.57 -23.02 15.58
C ARG A 433 -19.25 -24.08 14.53
N HIS A 434 -20.27 -24.79 14.06
CA HIS A 434 -20.16 -25.78 12.98
C HIS A 434 -21.10 -25.46 11.80
N LEU A 435 -20.57 -25.49 10.58
CA LEU A 435 -21.33 -25.13 9.37
C LEU A 435 -22.31 -26.23 8.90
N ASP A 436 -22.01 -27.49 9.19
CA ASP A 436 -22.86 -28.64 8.86
C ASP A 436 -22.81 -29.69 9.98
N TYR A 437 -23.82 -29.63 10.84
CA TYR A 437 -24.02 -30.51 11.98
C TYR A 437 -24.77 -31.81 11.63
N SER A 438 -25.27 -31.94 10.39
CA SER A 438 -26.15 -33.05 10.00
C SER A 438 -25.44 -34.38 9.76
N MET A 439 -24.10 -34.37 9.75
CA MET A 439 -23.27 -35.52 9.36
C MET A 439 -22.76 -36.32 10.56
N GLU A 440 -22.27 -35.63 11.58
CA GLU A 440 -21.74 -36.18 12.83
C GLU A 440 -22.02 -35.17 13.94
N TRP A 441 -22.42 -35.70 15.09
CA TRP A 441 -22.87 -34.89 16.22
C TRP A 441 -22.62 -35.66 17.53
N LEU A 442 -22.65 -34.97 18.65
CA LEU A 442 -22.65 -35.46 20.00
C LEU A 442 -24.04 -36.00 20.36
N GLY A 443 -24.09 -37.05 21.18
CA GLY A 443 -25.39 -37.46 21.74
C GLY A 443 -26.37 -38.13 20.77
N ALA A 444 -27.67 -37.88 20.92
CA ALA A 444 -28.74 -38.57 20.18
C ALA A 444 -29.35 -37.71 19.06
N THR A 445 -29.34 -36.40 19.21
CA THR A 445 -29.97 -35.41 18.33
C THR A 445 -29.04 -34.22 18.20
N VAL A 446 -29.29 -33.38 17.20
CA VAL A 446 -28.55 -32.15 16.93
C VAL A 446 -29.48 -31.20 16.21
N ASP A 447 -29.32 -29.91 16.45
CA ASP A 447 -29.95 -28.83 15.72
C ASP A 447 -28.93 -27.78 15.34
N GLY A 448 -29.43 -26.61 14.97
CA GLY A 448 -28.59 -25.49 14.61
C GLY A 448 -29.33 -24.22 14.96
N GLU A 449 -28.54 -23.20 15.26
CA GLU A 449 -28.88 -21.90 15.78
C GLU A 449 -28.41 -20.82 14.80
N ALA A 450 -29.04 -19.66 14.89
CA ALA A 450 -28.56 -18.47 14.20
C ALA A 450 -27.37 -17.84 14.95
N ASP A 451 -27.33 -18.00 16.28
CA ASP A 451 -26.33 -17.50 17.22
C ASP A 451 -26.55 -18.18 18.58
N ALA A 452 -25.63 -18.04 19.53
CA ALA A 452 -25.66 -18.64 20.88
C ALA A 452 -26.83 -18.21 21.79
N LEU A 453 -27.79 -17.41 21.29
CA LEU A 453 -28.77 -16.65 22.08
C LEU A 453 -30.03 -17.41 22.50
N ASN A 454 -30.13 -18.71 22.22
CA ASN A 454 -31.21 -19.55 22.73
C ASN A 454 -30.57 -20.82 23.26
N ASN A 455 -30.72 -21.11 24.57
CA ASN A 455 -30.31 -22.37 25.19
C ASN A 455 -30.37 -23.51 24.18
N ASP A 456 -29.21 -24.05 23.84
CA ASP A 456 -29.11 -25.23 23.00
C ASP A 456 -29.98 -26.31 23.65
N LEU A 457 -30.94 -26.82 22.87
CA LEU A 457 -31.95 -27.75 23.39
C LEU A 457 -31.45 -29.19 23.38
N TYR A 458 -30.34 -29.48 22.72
CA TYR A 458 -29.88 -30.83 22.42
C TYR A 458 -28.45 -31.15 22.86
N ASP A 459 -27.91 -30.39 23.83
CA ASP A 459 -26.79 -30.79 24.70
C ASP A 459 -27.03 -32.14 25.42
N ASP A 460 -26.84 -33.26 24.72
CA ASP A 460 -27.14 -34.60 25.21
C ASP A 460 -26.03 -35.63 25.00
N GLY A 461 -24.91 -35.20 24.44
CA GLY A 461 -23.72 -36.00 24.18
C GLY A 461 -22.77 -36.16 25.35
N VAL A 462 -22.63 -35.17 26.22
CA VAL A 462 -21.71 -35.21 27.35
C VAL A 462 -22.46 -35.47 28.66
N ARG A 463 -21.98 -36.48 29.40
CA ARG A 463 -22.46 -36.74 30.76
C ARG A 463 -21.31 -36.89 31.74
N ILE A 464 -21.14 -35.89 32.58
CA ILE A 464 -20.15 -35.88 33.66
C ILE A 464 -20.69 -36.69 34.85
N ILE A 465 -19.85 -37.56 35.41
CA ILE A 465 -20.20 -38.40 36.57
C ILE A 465 -19.10 -38.30 37.61
N ASP A 466 -19.44 -37.78 38.78
CA ASP A 466 -18.49 -37.68 39.88
C ASP A 466 -18.49 -38.90 40.81
N SER A 467 -17.30 -39.25 41.32
CA SER A 467 -17.18 -40.05 42.54
C SER A 467 -15.79 -40.08 43.17
N ASN A 468 -14.71 -39.57 42.56
CA ASN A 468 -13.37 -39.61 43.18
C ASN A 468 -12.46 -38.44 42.74
N TYR A 469 -12.11 -37.54 43.66
CA TYR A 469 -10.98 -36.61 43.46
C TYR A 469 -9.64 -37.39 43.47
N PRO A 470 -8.66 -37.08 42.61
CA PRO A 470 -8.64 -36.04 41.57
C PRO A 470 -9.06 -36.53 40.16
N ASN A 471 -9.58 -37.77 40.01
CA ASN A 471 -9.87 -38.36 38.71
C ASN A 471 -11.38 -38.50 38.47
N ARG A 472 -11.94 -37.61 37.65
CA ARG A 472 -13.36 -37.65 37.28
C ARG A 472 -13.59 -38.51 36.04
N ARG A 473 -14.86 -38.88 35.85
CA ARG A 473 -15.30 -39.66 34.68
C ARG A 473 -16.37 -38.90 33.94
N MET A 474 -16.27 -38.86 32.62
CA MET A 474 -17.35 -38.43 31.76
C MET A 474 -17.65 -39.53 30.74
N PHE A 475 -18.88 -39.54 30.25
CA PHE A 475 -19.25 -40.31 29.09
C PHE A 475 -19.60 -39.35 27.98
N VAL A 476 -18.89 -39.48 26.85
CA VAL A 476 -19.24 -38.76 25.63
C VAL A 476 -19.84 -39.74 24.65
N THR A 477 -20.99 -39.41 24.09
CA THR A 477 -21.63 -40.15 23.01
C THR A 477 -21.37 -39.40 21.72
N ILE A 478 -20.88 -40.09 20.70
CA ILE A 478 -20.72 -39.56 19.35
C ILE A 478 -21.69 -40.32 18.45
N SER A 479 -22.46 -39.59 17.67
CA SER A 479 -23.36 -40.05 16.63
C SER A 479 -22.85 -39.67 15.25
N THR A 480 -23.22 -40.46 14.26
CA THR A 480 -22.89 -40.28 12.86
C THR A 480 -24.11 -40.59 12.01
N SER A 481 -24.21 -39.94 10.86
CA SER A 481 -25.19 -40.17 9.79
C SER A 481 -25.17 -41.60 9.23
N GLY A 482 -24.21 -42.44 9.62
CA GLY A 482 -24.13 -43.83 9.20
C GLY A 482 -23.53 -44.04 7.80
N LEU A 483 -22.88 -43.03 7.21
CA LEU A 483 -22.17 -43.13 5.93
C LEU A 483 -20.99 -44.14 5.95
N GLY A 484 -20.52 -44.50 7.15
CA GLY A 484 -19.52 -45.53 7.40
C GLY A 484 -18.18 -45.28 6.73
N ALA A 485 -17.50 -46.34 6.28
CA ALA A 485 -16.13 -46.28 5.73
C ALA A 485 -15.97 -45.42 4.45
N LYS A 486 -17.07 -44.92 3.87
CA LYS A 486 -17.02 -43.97 2.74
C LYS A 486 -16.66 -42.56 3.19
N ARG A 487 -17.16 -42.13 4.35
CA ARG A 487 -16.81 -40.85 4.97
C ARG A 487 -15.58 -41.02 5.85
N TYR A 488 -15.69 -41.91 6.83
CA TYR A 488 -14.67 -42.06 7.87
C TYR A 488 -13.50 -42.98 7.46
N GLY A 489 -12.29 -42.64 7.93
CA GLY A 489 -11.05 -43.32 7.57
C GLY A 489 -9.96 -43.21 8.63
N VAL A 490 -8.78 -43.74 8.31
CA VAL A 490 -7.59 -43.62 9.18
C VAL A 490 -6.85 -42.30 8.97
N GLU A 491 -6.99 -41.71 7.77
CA GLU A 491 -6.34 -40.47 7.36
C GLU A 491 -6.89 -39.27 8.15
N PRO A 492 -6.06 -38.30 8.59
CA PRO A 492 -6.46 -37.19 9.45
C PRO A 492 -7.71 -36.44 8.99
N GLU A 493 -7.85 -36.17 7.69
CA GLU A 493 -8.97 -35.47 7.05
C GLU A 493 -10.27 -36.29 7.01
N ARG A 494 -10.21 -37.53 7.50
CA ARG A 494 -11.33 -38.48 7.56
C ARG A 494 -11.58 -39.01 8.98
N ARG A 495 -10.98 -38.38 10.00
CA ARG A 495 -11.18 -38.71 11.42
C ARG A 495 -12.16 -37.74 12.06
N LEU A 496 -12.79 -38.19 13.12
CA LEU A 496 -13.51 -37.35 14.07
C LEU A 496 -12.56 -36.94 15.18
N TYR A 497 -12.52 -35.66 15.49
CA TYR A 497 -11.81 -35.12 16.63
C TYR A 497 -12.82 -34.70 17.69
N LEU A 498 -12.71 -35.26 18.89
CA LEU A 498 -13.50 -34.80 20.05
C LEU A 498 -12.56 -34.06 20.98
N GLN A 499 -12.88 -32.80 21.23
CA GLN A 499 -12.13 -31.91 22.10
C GLN A 499 -13.06 -31.40 23.19
N VAL A 500 -12.65 -31.52 24.45
CA VAL A 500 -13.45 -31.04 25.59
C VAL A 500 -12.58 -30.15 26.45
N TRP A 501 -12.99 -28.89 26.60
CA TRP A 501 -12.38 -27.91 27.48
C TRP A 501 -13.17 -27.80 28.78
N ILE A 502 -12.48 -27.54 29.88
CA ILE A 502 -13.08 -27.29 31.19
C ILE A 502 -12.34 -26.09 31.78
N ASP A 503 -13.09 -25.03 32.08
CA ASP A 503 -12.59 -23.84 32.76
C ASP A 503 -12.29 -24.19 34.24
N TYR A 504 -11.07 -24.66 34.51
CA TYR A 504 -10.74 -25.16 35.84
C TYR A 504 -10.56 -24.03 36.85
N ASN A 505 -10.16 -22.85 36.40
CA ASN A 505 -9.80 -21.73 37.26
C ASN A 505 -10.99 -20.77 37.50
N GLN A 506 -12.08 -20.93 36.73
CA GLN A 506 -13.34 -20.18 36.74
C GLN A 506 -13.17 -18.71 36.33
N ASP A 507 -12.32 -18.43 35.35
CA ASP A 507 -12.05 -17.06 34.90
C ASP A 507 -12.84 -16.62 33.67
N GLY A 508 -13.57 -17.53 33.04
CA GLY A 508 -14.46 -17.22 31.92
C GLY A 508 -13.84 -17.42 30.55
N ASP A 509 -12.66 -18.03 30.42
CA ASP A 509 -12.07 -18.37 29.13
C ASP A 509 -11.68 -19.87 29.02
N TRP A 510 -10.93 -20.20 27.96
CA TRP A 510 -10.49 -21.57 27.65
C TRP A 510 -8.99 -21.64 27.32
N ASP A 511 -8.25 -20.57 27.59
CA ASP A 511 -6.90 -20.33 27.06
C ASP A 511 -5.80 -20.92 27.96
N ASP A 512 -6.19 -21.50 29.09
CA ASP A 512 -5.29 -21.84 30.18
C ASP A 512 -4.64 -23.22 30.01
N GLU A 513 -3.42 -23.38 30.54
CA GLU A 513 -2.67 -24.64 30.37
C GLU A 513 -3.38 -25.81 31.06
N GLY A 514 -3.87 -26.73 30.23
CA GLY A 514 -4.45 -28.00 30.68
C GLY A 514 -5.97 -27.99 30.80
N GLU A 515 -6.64 -26.94 30.33
CA GLU A 515 -8.10 -26.86 30.23
C GLU A 515 -8.67 -27.76 29.14
N LEU A 516 -7.90 -28.03 28.07
CA LEU A 516 -8.18 -29.13 27.15
C LEU A 516 -8.06 -30.47 27.90
N ALA A 517 -9.17 -30.90 28.48
CA ALA A 517 -9.29 -32.07 29.34
C ALA A 517 -9.37 -33.37 28.53
N VAL A 518 -9.91 -33.29 27.32
CA VAL A 518 -10.12 -34.43 26.42
C VAL A 518 -9.67 -34.06 25.01
N LEU A 519 -8.81 -34.89 24.43
CA LEU A 519 -8.50 -34.90 23.01
C LEU A 519 -8.58 -36.35 22.50
N CYS A 520 -9.52 -36.59 21.61
CA CYS A 520 -9.73 -37.87 20.95
C CYS A 520 -9.62 -37.73 19.44
N ASP A 521 -9.13 -38.78 18.79
CA ASP A 521 -9.10 -38.94 17.33
C ASP A 521 -9.71 -40.30 16.98
N VAL A 522 -10.96 -40.35 16.52
CA VAL A 522 -11.72 -41.60 16.37
C VAL A 522 -12.46 -41.66 15.04
N ALA A 523 -12.80 -42.86 14.57
CA ALA A 523 -13.65 -43.02 13.39
C ALA A 523 -14.30 -44.43 13.40
N PRO A 524 -15.52 -44.59 12.86
CA PRO A 524 -16.13 -45.90 12.64
C PRO A 524 -15.24 -46.86 11.84
N GLY A 525 -15.02 -48.05 12.37
CA GLY A 525 -14.25 -49.12 11.73
C GLY A 525 -12.73 -49.04 11.91
N THR A 526 -12.21 -48.00 12.58
CA THR A 526 -10.77 -47.80 12.78
C THR A 526 -10.38 -47.87 14.25
N ARG A 527 -9.06 -47.86 14.51
CA ARG A 527 -8.53 -47.64 15.86
C ARG A 527 -8.33 -46.14 16.04
N GLY A 528 -8.72 -45.64 17.21
CA GLY A 528 -8.49 -44.26 17.60
C GLY A 528 -7.75 -44.14 18.91
N THR A 529 -7.50 -42.91 19.34
CA THR A 529 -7.02 -42.62 20.68
C THR A 529 -7.91 -41.59 21.36
N CYS A 530 -7.89 -41.61 22.69
CA CYS A 530 -8.48 -40.58 23.55
C CYS A 530 -7.51 -40.35 24.69
N ASN A 531 -7.00 -39.13 24.84
CA ASN A 531 -5.94 -38.78 25.79
C ASN A 531 -4.78 -39.79 25.74
N GLY A 532 -4.34 -40.14 24.53
CA GLY A 532 -3.26 -41.10 24.27
C GLY A 532 -3.58 -42.57 24.58
N LYS A 533 -4.81 -42.90 25.01
CA LYS A 533 -5.25 -44.29 25.24
C LYS A 533 -6.00 -44.80 24.03
N ALA A 534 -5.66 -46.00 23.57
CA ALA A 534 -6.31 -46.63 22.43
C ALA A 534 -7.82 -46.86 22.68
N THR A 535 -8.64 -46.41 21.75
CA THR A 535 -10.08 -46.68 21.67
C THR A 535 -10.38 -47.56 20.45
N ASN A 536 -11.48 -48.30 20.47
CA ASN A 536 -11.85 -49.22 19.39
C ASN A 536 -13.32 -49.00 19.00
N TRP A 537 -13.56 -48.31 17.87
CA TRP A 537 -14.87 -48.27 17.21
C TRP A 537 -14.86 -49.29 16.07
N ARG A 538 -15.07 -50.57 16.39
CA ARG A 538 -14.74 -51.67 15.46
C ARG A 538 -15.71 -51.82 14.29
N ASN A 539 -16.93 -51.34 14.42
CA ASN A 539 -17.97 -51.52 13.42
C ASN A 539 -18.13 -50.23 12.59
N PRO A 540 -17.77 -50.22 11.29
CA PRO A 540 -17.93 -49.04 10.44
C PRO A 540 -19.39 -48.65 10.21
N ASN A 541 -20.34 -49.54 10.51
CA ASN A 541 -21.78 -49.30 10.35
C ASN A 541 -22.47 -49.05 11.71
N GLN A 542 -21.72 -48.92 12.79
CA GLN A 542 -22.30 -48.58 14.09
C GLN A 542 -22.46 -47.05 14.13
N PRO A 543 -23.70 -46.53 14.16
CA PRO A 543 -23.96 -45.09 14.02
C PRO A 543 -23.55 -44.32 15.27
N THR A 544 -23.51 -44.96 16.44
CA THR A 544 -23.23 -44.30 17.71
C THR A 544 -22.14 -45.02 18.51
N MET A 545 -21.26 -44.28 19.16
CA MET A 545 -20.21 -44.81 20.02
C MET A 545 -20.14 -44.00 21.31
N ARG A 546 -20.08 -44.71 22.44
CA ARG A 546 -19.99 -44.10 23.76
C ARG A 546 -18.61 -44.34 24.38
N PHE A 547 -17.92 -43.26 24.73
CA PHE A 547 -16.58 -43.26 25.29
C PHE A 547 -16.60 -43.00 26.79
N PRO A 548 -16.17 -43.94 27.64
CA PRO A 548 -15.84 -43.62 29.02
C PRO A 548 -14.49 -42.92 29.06
N ILE A 549 -14.48 -41.65 29.45
CA ILE A 549 -13.28 -40.83 29.53
C ILE A 549 -12.97 -40.58 31.00
N VAL A 550 -11.70 -40.75 31.36
CA VAL A 550 -11.18 -40.40 32.68
C VAL A 550 -10.25 -39.21 32.47
N TYR A 551 -10.57 -38.11 33.13
CA TYR A 551 -9.77 -36.89 33.09
C TYR A 551 -9.39 -36.49 34.52
N ARG A 552 -8.30 -35.75 34.63
CA ARG A 552 -7.81 -35.26 35.91
C ARG A 552 -8.39 -33.88 36.14
N LEU A 553 -9.09 -33.70 37.26
CA LEU A 553 -9.56 -32.40 37.71
C LEU A 553 -8.35 -31.55 38.13
N ARG A 554 -8.22 -30.34 37.59
CA ARG A 554 -7.07 -29.44 37.79
C ARG A 554 -7.44 -28.14 38.48
N SER A 555 -8.48 -28.14 39.31
CA SER A 555 -8.92 -26.95 40.02
C SER A 555 -8.48 -26.93 41.49
N THR A 556 -8.27 -25.72 42.01
CA THR A 556 -8.12 -25.42 43.44
C THR A 556 -9.34 -24.73 44.03
N ASN A 557 -10.36 -24.43 43.21
CA ASN A 557 -11.58 -23.74 43.61
C ASN A 557 -12.78 -24.70 43.52
N GLU A 558 -13.66 -24.67 44.52
CA GLU A 558 -14.98 -25.29 44.41
C GLU A 558 -15.96 -24.26 43.88
N GLY A 559 -16.86 -24.66 42.98
CA GLY A 559 -17.82 -23.73 42.38
C GLY A 559 -18.34 -24.19 41.02
N PRO A 560 -19.29 -23.44 40.45
CA PRO A 560 -19.74 -23.63 39.07
C PRO A 560 -18.58 -23.36 38.09
N THR A 561 -18.60 -24.06 36.97
CA THR A 561 -17.66 -23.95 35.84
C THR A 561 -18.42 -24.33 34.56
N TRP A 562 -17.81 -24.05 33.41
CA TRP A 562 -18.32 -24.46 32.12
C TRP A 562 -17.43 -25.51 31.45
N VAL A 563 -18.08 -26.34 30.64
CA VAL A 563 -17.45 -27.39 29.85
C VAL A 563 -17.90 -27.24 28.42
N ARG A 564 -16.96 -27.04 27.50
CA ARG A 564 -17.21 -26.99 26.05
C ARG A 564 -16.76 -28.26 25.40
N ALA A 565 -17.64 -28.94 24.67
CA ALA A 565 -17.32 -30.10 23.86
C ALA A 565 -17.50 -29.78 22.38
N ARG A 566 -16.43 -29.92 21.60
CA ARG A 566 -16.49 -29.81 20.13
C ARG A 566 -16.17 -31.15 19.50
N LEU A 567 -17.08 -31.61 18.66
CA LEU A 567 -16.85 -32.72 17.75
C LEU A 567 -16.63 -32.15 16.36
N THR A 568 -15.49 -32.44 15.73
CA THR A 568 -15.19 -32.00 14.35
C THR A 568 -14.84 -33.17 13.44
N TYR A 569 -15.04 -33.03 12.13
CA TYR A 569 -14.60 -34.01 11.13
C TYR A 569 -13.49 -33.45 10.24
N GLY A 570 -12.37 -34.17 10.17
CA GLY A 570 -11.27 -33.89 9.26
C GLY A 570 -10.32 -32.77 9.69
N GLU A 571 -10.66 -32.04 10.76
CA GLU A 571 -9.89 -30.92 11.28
C GLU A 571 -9.88 -30.91 12.80
N GLN A 572 -8.82 -30.36 13.39
CA GLN A 572 -8.71 -30.10 14.82
C GLN A 572 -8.74 -28.58 15.03
N VAL A 573 -9.66 -28.09 15.87
CA VAL A 573 -9.95 -26.66 16.04
C VAL A 573 -9.68 -26.16 17.47
N GLY A 574 -9.70 -24.85 17.69
CA GLY A 574 -9.62 -24.26 19.04
C GLY A 574 -10.95 -24.32 19.81
N PRO A 575 -11.00 -23.74 21.03
CA PRO A 575 -12.24 -23.62 21.81
C PRO A 575 -13.22 -22.57 21.26
N ILE A 576 -12.77 -21.71 20.33
CA ILE A 576 -13.56 -20.71 19.60
C ILE A 576 -13.38 -20.89 18.08
N GLY A 577 -14.12 -20.15 17.27
CA GLY A 577 -14.01 -20.13 15.81
C GLY A 577 -14.75 -21.26 15.08
N THR A 578 -14.78 -21.17 13.76
CA THR A 578 -15.53 -22.06 12.85
C THR A 578 -14.91 -23.44 12.71
N ALA A 579 -15.76 -24.46 12.53
CA ALA A 579 -15.42 -25.73 11.91
C ALA A 579 -16.44 -26.11 10.83
N GLN A 580 -16.03 -26.88 9.83
CA GLN A 580 -16.86 -27.21 8.67
C GLN A 580 -17.99 -28.19 9.00
N PHE A 581 -17.69 -29.21 9.81
CA PHE A 581 -18.62 -30.31 10.12
C PHE A 581 -18.52 -30.66 11.60
N GLY A 582 -19.66 -31.00 12.20
CA GLY A 582 -19.70 -31.46 13.58
C GLY A 582 -20.67 -30.67 14.46
N GLU A 583 -20.44 -30.70 15.77
CA GLU A 583 -21.30 -30.07 16.76
C GLU A 583 -20.48 -29.48 17.93
N VAL A 584 -20.96 -28.40 18.53
CA VAL A 584 -20.49 -27.82 19.78
C VAL A 584 -21.61 -27.90 20.82
N GLU A 585 -21.31 -28.50 21.96
CA GLU A 585 -22.22 -28.55 23.11
C GLU A 585 -21.52 -27.90 24.32
N ASP A 586 -22.25 -27.10 25.10
CA ASP A 586 -21.75 -26.42 26.30
C ASP A 586 -22.52 -26.88 27.55
N TYR A 587 -21.83 -27.01 28.69
CA TYR A 587 -22.45 -27.53 29.92
C TYR A 587 -21.97 -26.81 31.17
N GLU A 588 -22.92 -26.40 32.01
CA GLU A 588 -22.63 -26.02 33.39
C GLU A 588 -22.30 -27.28 34.22
N ASP A 589 -21.16 -27.26 34.91
CA ASP A 589 -20.75 -28.30 35.87
C ASP A 589 -20.36 -27.65 37.21
N ILE A 590 -20.25 -28.47 38.26
CA ILE A 590 -19.83 -28.01 39.59
C ILE A 590 -18.62 -28.80 40.05
N ILE A 591 -17.55 -28.08 40.39
CA ILE A 591 -16.33 -28.64 40.94
C ILE A 591 -16.48 -28.84 42.45
N PHE A 592 -16.26 -30.09 42.91
CA PHE A 592 -16.16 -30.45 44.32
C PHE A 592 -14.77 -31.02 44.63
N LEU A 593 -14.08 -30.45 45.62
CA LEU A 593 -12.77 -30.89 46.10
C LEU A 593 -12.97 -31.75 47.34
N ARG A 594 -13.30 -33.03 47.15
CA ARG A 594 -13.51 -33.98 48.25
C ARG A 594 -12.23 -34.53 48.85
#